data_AF-A0A9D4QXN8-F1
#
_entry.id   AF-A0A9D4QXN8-F1
#
_cell.length_a   1.000
_cell.length_b   1.000
_cell.length_c   1.000
_cell.angle_alpha   90.00
_cell.angle_beta   90.00
_cell.angle_gamma   90.00
#
_symmetry.space_group_name_H-M   'P 1'
#
loop_
_entity.id
_entity.type
_entity.pdbx_description
1 polymer ?
#
loop_
_entity_poly.entity_id
_entity_poly.type
_entity_poly.pdbx_seq_one_letter_code
_entity_poly.pdbx_strand_id
1 'polypeptide(L)'
;MICTANGWTTIEECQEYSYPLYIQEIRLVDGNSTFDGRVEIKVFNTWGTVCNDLFGIEEANVICKMIGFYSAEGFRTSSIQGTGPVYVDNMACDANSSHINDCQYSTYHDCSHSEDVAVTCTGITAKCVNPTPQFGSVNDTSTNVGSSISVACERGRILVGDSVIVCKEDGNWTSAPFCRLIGNIYRKQYR
;
A
#
# COMPACT_ATOMS: atom_id res chain seq x y z
N MET A 1 -32.84 13.41 -1.49
CA MET A 1 -31.86 12.30 -1.56
C MET A 1 -32.65 11.09 -2.01
N ILE A 2 -32.46 10.62 -3.25
CA ILE A 2 -33.28 9.55 -3.84
C ILE A 2 -32.42 8.27 -3.87
N CYS A 3 -32.82 7.29 -3.06
CA CYS A 3 -32.32 5.93 -3.11
C CYS A 3 -33.03 5.18 -4.23
N THR A 4 -32.31 4.65 -5.22
CA THR A 4 -32.77 3.46 -5.97
C THR A 4 -31.61 2.74 -6.66
N ALA A 5 -31.50 1.43 -6.42
CA ALA A 5 -31.69 0.49 -7.52
C ALA A 5 -32.80 -0.46 -7.07
N ASN A 6 -33.99 -0.31 -7.65
CA ASN A 6 -35.18 -1.15 -7.46
C ASN A 6 -36.09 -0.78 -6.26
N GLY A 7 -36.77 0.36 -6.42
CA GLY A 7 -38.10 0.73 -5.89
C GLY A 7 -38.59 0.17 -4.55
N TRP A 8 -38.56 1.02 -3.52
CA TRP A 8 -39.53 1.06 -2.41
C TRP A 8 -39.74 2.53 -1.99
N THR A 9 -40.98 2.88 -1.65
CA THR A 9 -41.49 4.25 -1.54
C THR A 9 -42.09 4.51 -0.16
N THR A 10 -41.29 4.90 0.83
CA THR A 10 -41.62 5.86 1.92
C THR A 10 -40.39 6.10 2.80
N ILE A 11 -40.36 7.24 3.50
CA ILE A 11 -39.25 7.77 4.31
C ILE A 11 -38.97 6.98 5.62
N GLU A 12 -39.68 5.88 5.89
CA GLU A 12 -39.57 5.12 7.14
C GLU A 12 -38.66 3.89 7.09
N GLU A 13 -38.13 3.49 5.92
CA GLU A 13 -37.33 2.24 5.79
C GLU A 13 -35.81 2.45 5.61
N CYS A 14 -35.29 3.68 5.71
CA CYS A 14 -33.83 3.95 5.60
C CYS A 14 -33.06 3.92 6.94
N GLN A 15 -33.68 3.46 8.04
CA GLN A 15 -33.04 3.47 9.36
C GLN A 15 -32.63 2.08 9.91
N GLU A 16 -32.79 1.00 9.14
CA GLU A 16 -32.43 -0.35 9.64
C GLU A 16 -31.26 -1.03 8.89
N TYR A 17 -30.84 -0.48 7.76
CA TYR A 17 -29.63 -0.91 7.05
C TYR A 17 -28.54 0.15 7.19
N SER A 18 -27.96 0.24 8.39
CA SER A 18 -26.67 0.91 8.60
C SER A 18 -25.59 0.13 7.86
N TYR A 19 -25.46 0.36 6.56
CA TYR A 19 -24.28 -0.08 5.85
C TYR A 19 -23.10 0.73 6.41
N PRO A 20 -22.08 0.06 6.99
CA PRO A 20 -20.91 0.77 7.48
C PRO A 20 -20.33 1.61 6.33
N LEU A 21 -19.78 2.78 6.66
CA LEU A 21 -19.02 3.58 5.71
C LEU A 21 -17.98 2.65 5.06
N TYR A 22 -17.96 2.59 3.73
CA TYR A 22 -16.98 1.78 3.01
C TYR A 22 -16.06 2.71 2.23
N ILE A 23 -14.82 2.79 2.69
CA ILE A 23 -13.79 3.59 2.03
C ILE A 23 -13.28 2.80 0.82
N GLN A 24 -13.47 3.37 -0.37
CA GLN A 24 -13.20 2.72 -1.66
C GLN A 24 -11.76 2.94 -2.13
N GLU A 25 -11.29 4.17 -2.01
CA GLU A 25 -9.99 4.60 -2.53
C GLU A 25 -9.38 5.64 -1.59
N ILE A 26 -8.05 5.75 -1.66
CA ILE A 26 -7.26 6.75 -0.93
C ILE A 26 -6.34 7.44 -1.93
N ARG A 27 -6.13 8.75 -1.74
CA ARG A 27 -5.10 9.51 -2.44
C ARG A 27 -4.43 10.52 -1.52
N LEU A 28 -3.21 10.88 -1.87
CA LEU A 28 -2.52 12.05 -1.31
C LEU A 28 -2.57 13.19 -2.32
N VAL A 29 -2.92 14.38 -1.84
CA VAL A 29 -3.00 15.60 -2.65
C VAL A 29 -2.28 16.75 -1.95
N ASP A 30 -1.93 17.78 -2.72
CA ASP A 30 -1.35 19.02 -2.18
C ASP A 30 -0.06 18.85 -1.37
N GLY A 31 0.69 17.77 -1.63
CA GLY A 31 2.04 17.57 -1.10
C GLY A 31 3.13 17.83 -2.14
N ASN A 32 4.38 17.73 -1.70
CA ASN A 32 5.56 18.05 -2.53
C ASN A 32 6.07 16.87 -3.37
N SER A 33 5.51 15.67 -3.19
CA SER A 33 5.88 14.44 -3.88
C SER A 33 4.69 13.51 -4.01
N THR A 34 4.87 12.35 -4.65
CA THR A 34 3.81 11.32 -4.76
C THR A 34 3.59 10.53 -3.47
N PHE A 35 4.43 10.72 -2.47
CA PHE A 35 4.40 9.99 -1.19
C PHE A 35 4.18 10.93 0.00
N ASP A 36 3.79 12.18 -0.25
CA ASP A 36 3.46 13.17 0.78
C ASP A 36 2.21 13.94 0.36
N GLY A 37 1.33 14.27 1.31
CA GLY A 37 0.21 15.16 1.06
C GLY A 37 -0.97 14.96 2.01
N ARG A 38 -1.98 15.84 1.89
CA ARG A 38 -3.27 15.72 2.56
C ARG A 38 -3.95 14.42 2.12
N VAL A 39 -4.51 13.70 3.09
CA VAL A 39 -5.25 12.47 2.86
C VAL A 39 -6.65 12.82 2.38
N GLU A 40 -7.03 12.26 1.24
CA GLU A 40 -8.43 12.19 0.83
C GLU A 40 -8.85 10.74 0.64
N ILE A 41 -10.08 10.46 1.08
CA ILE A 41 -10.71 9.14 0.95
C ILE A 41 -11.97 9.27 0.09
N LYS A 42 -12.27 8.21 -0.66
CA LYS A 42 -13.43 8.15 -1.54
C LYS A 42 -14.52 7.28 -0.95
N VAL A 43 -15.69 7.85 -0.75
CA VAL A 43 -16.89 7.16 -0.29
C VAL A 43 -18.03 7.50 -1.24
N PHE A 44 -18.74 6.47 -1.73
CA PHE A 44 -19.85 6.64 -2.70
C PHE A 44 -19.47 7.55 -3.89
N ASN A 45 -18.29 7.32 -4.47
CA ASN A 45 -17.73 8.11 -5.58
C ASN A 45 -17.46 9.60 -5.29
N THR A 46 -17.49 10.03 -4.03
CA THR A 46 -17.19 11.40 -3.63
C THR A 46 -15.92 11.41 -2.78
N TRP A 47 -15.03 12.35 -3.07
CA TRP A 47 -13.81 12.56 -2.29
C TRP A 47 -14.09 13.48 -1.10
N GLY A 48 -13.43 13.21 0.01
CA GLY A 48 -13.50 13.99 1.24
C GLY A 48 -12.26 13.75 2.08
N THR A 49 -12.15 14.47 3.19
CA THR A 49 -10.95 14.51 4.02
C THR A 49 -11.09 13.64 5.27
N VAL A 50 -9.97 13.51 5.98
CA VAL A 50 -9.83 12.78 7.24
C VAL A 50 -9.39 13.76 8.31
N CYS A 51 -10.09 13.79 9.45
CA CYS A 51 -9.69 14.62 10.59
C CYS A 51 -8.42 14.06 11.27
N ASN A 52 -7.60 14.95 11.82
CA ASN A 52 -6.37 14.60 12.53
C ASN A 52 -6.56 14.31 14.02
N ASP A 53 -7.79 14.39 14.55
CA ASP A 53 -8.09 14.08 15.94
C ASP A 53 -7.84 12.60 16.25
N LEU A 54 -7.06 12.36 17.30
CA LEU A 54 -6.49 11.05 17.70
C LEU A 54 -5.72 10.30 16.59
N PHE A 55 -5.46 10.95 15.45
CA PHE A 55 -4.71 10.36 14.36
C PHE A 55 -3.26 10.16 14.77
N GLY A 56 -2.74 8.95 14.56
CA GLY A 56 -1.40 8.53 14.93
C GLY A 56 -0.60 7.93 13.79
N ILE A 57 0.53 7.32 14.16
CA ILE A 57 1.46 6.72 13.20
C ILE A 57 0.91 5.42 12.60
N GLU A 58 0.04 4.70 13.31
CA GLU A 58 -0.53 3.45 12.81
C GLU A 58 -1.55 3.70 11.70
N GLU A 59 -2.34 4.76 11.81
CA GLU A 59 -3.26 5.21 10.77
C GLU A 59 -2.49 5.66 9.53
N ALA A 60 -1.40 6.42 9.73
CA ALA A 60 -0.50 6.83 8.66
C ALA A 60 0.11 5.60 7.94
N ASN A 61 0.54 4.58 8.70
CA ASN A 61 1.07 3.34 8.15
C ASN A 61 0.05 2.62 7.27
N VAL A 62 -1.20 2.51 7.72
CA VAL A 62 -2.28 1.90 6.93
C VAL A 62 -2.50 2.65 5.62
N ILE A 63 -2.58 3.98 5.69
CA ILE A 63 -2.73 4.83 4.50
C ILE A 63 -1.58 4.61 3.51
N CYS A 64 -0.33 4.67 3.99
CA CYS A 64 0.85 4.51 3.15
C CYS A 64 0.91 3.12 2.48
N LYS A 65 0.57 2.06 3.22
CA LYS A 65 0.46 0.70 2.67
C LYS A 65 -0.60 0.59 1.58
N MET A 66 -1.78 1.17 1.81
CA MET A 66 -2.88 1.13 0.85
C MET A 66 -2.56 1.85 -0.47
N ILE A 67 -1.75 2.91 -0.44
CA ILE A 67 -1.32 3.63 -1.64
C ILE A 67 0.02 3.10 -2.22
N GLY A 68 0.56 2.01 -1.66
CA GLY A 68 1.66 1.23 -2.24
C GLY A 68 3.06 1.48 -1.65
N PHE A 69 3.18 2.25 -0.58
CA PHE A 69 4.43 2.47 0.15
C PHE A 69 4.56 1.54 1.35
N TYR A 70 5.78 1.25 1.79
CA TYR A 70 6.02 0.26 2.83
C TYR A 70 5.47 0.69 4.20
N SER A 71 5.67 1.97 4.55
CA SER A 71 5.33 2.53 5.86
C SER A 71 5.20 4.05 5.79
N ALA A 72 4.71 4.65 6.87
CA ALA A 72 4.76 6.09 7.09
C ALA A 72 6.08 6.52 7.72
N GLU A 73 6.58 7.69 7.30
CA GLU A 73 7.61 8.45 8.02
C GLU A 73 6.99 9.36 9.08
N GLY A 74 5.77 9.84 8.84
CA GLY A 74 5.04 10.65 9.79
C GLY A 74 3.71 11.18 9.25
N PHE A 75 3.07 12.01 10.07
CA PHE A 75 1.82 12.70 9.78
C PHE A 75 1.84 14.12 10.36
N ARG A 76 0.96 14.97 9.85
CA ARG A 76 0.80 16.37 10.29
C ARG A 76 -0.60 16.87 9.95
N THR A 77 -0.99 17.99 10.54
CA THR A 77 -2.10 18.78 10.00
C THR A 77 -1.70 19.35 8.63
N SER A 78 -2.58 19.22 7.65
CA SER A 78 -2.36 19.73 6.31
C SER A 78 -2.21 21.25 6.31
N SER A 79 -1.19 21.76 5.61
CA SER A 79 -1.02 23.21 5.39
C SER A 79 -2.00 23.77 4.36
N ILE A 80 -2.54 22.92 3.50
CA ILE A 80 -3.56 23.26 2.49
C ILE A 80 -4.84 22.56 2.90
N GLN A 81 -5.85 23.36 3.24
CA GLN A 81 -7.16 22.86 3.62
C GLN A 81 -7.86 22.19 2.43
N GLY A 82 -8.54 21.09 2.69
CA GLY A 82 -9.42 20.46 1.72
C GLY A 82 -10.74 21.20 1.56
N THR A 83 -11.63 20.55 0.83
CA THR A 83 -13.01 21.01 0.62
C THR A 83 -13.94 19.81 0.59
N GLY A 84 -15.22 20.02 0.90
CA GLY A 84 -16.23 18.97 0.83
C GLY A 84 -16.45 18.30 2.19
N PRO A 85 -16.85 17.02 2.23
CA PRO A 85 -17.10 16.33 3.48
C PRO A 85 -15.79 15.97 4.19
N VAL A 86 -15.80 16.03 5.53
CA VAL A 86 -14.87 15.26 6.37
C VAL A 86 -15.57 13.94 6.64
N TYR A 87 -15.00 12.82 6.20
CA TYR A 87 -15.70 11.53 6.26
C TYR A 87 -15.50 10.78 7.57
N VAL A 88 -14.29 10.89 8.13
CA VAL A 88 -13.88 10.11 9.29
C VAL A 88 -13.09 10.97 10.26
N ASP A 89 -13.27 10.65 11.53
CA ASP A 89 -12.67 11.29 12.69
C ASP A 89 -12.33 10.22 13.73
N ASN A 90 -11.41 10.53 14.65
CA ASN A 90 -10.96 9.62 15.71
C ASN A 90 -10.55 8.25 15.17
N MET A 91 -9.79 8.23 14.07
CA MET A 91 -9.35 7.00 13.43
C MET A 91 -8.35 6.28 14.32
N ALA A 92 -8.60 5.00 14.58
CA ALA A 92 -7.77 4.14 15.40
C ALA A 92 -7.58 2.78 14.70
N CYS A 93 -6.35 2.53 14.27
CA CYS A 93 -5.90 1.31 13.63
C CYS A 93 -5.04 0.49 14.60
N ASP A 94 -5.15 -0.83 14.52
CA ASP A 94 -4.19 -1.71 15.17
C ASP A 94 -2.88 -1.74 14.35
N ALA A 95 -1.75 -2.02 15.00
CA ALA A 95 -0.44 -2.12 14.32
C ALA A 95 -0.42 -3.17 13.18
N ASN A 96 -1.32 -4.15 13.23
CA ASN A 96 -1.45 -5.20 12.22
C ASN A 96 -2.52 -4.89 11.15
N SER A 97 -3.25 -3.78 11.27
CA SER A 97 -4.22 -3.36 10.26
C SER A 97 -3.51 -3.16 8.92
N SER A 98 -4.11 -3.71 7.86
CA SER A 98 -3.56 -3.66 6.50
C SER A 98 -4.40 -2.79 5.57
N HIS A 99 -5.63 -2.48 5.99
CA HIS A 99 -6.59 -1.69 5.25
C HIS A 99 -7.31 -0.71 6.18
N ILE A 100 -7.67 0.48 5.66
CA ILE A 100 -8.34 1.55 6.43
C ILE A 100 -9.72 1.13 6.95
N ASN A 101 -10.36 0.17 6.27
CA ASN A 101 -11.65 -0.39 6.68
C ASN A 101 -11.49 -1.43 7.82
N ASP A 102 -10.27 -1.82 8.17
CA ASP A 102 -9.98 -2.63 9.36
C ASP A 102 -9.91 -1.75 10.63
N CYS A 103 -9.76 -0.43 10.45
CA CYS A 103 -9.62 0.51 11.54
C CYS A 103 -10.99 0.93 12.09
N GLN A 104 -11.01 1.30 13.37
CA GLN A 104 -12.14 1.97 13.99
C GLN A 104 -12.09 3.46 13.65
N TYR A 105 -13.25 4.07 13.46
CA TYR A 105 -13.39 5.51 13.24
C TYR A 105 -14.81 5.97 13.56
N SER A 106 -14.97 7.26 13.82
CA SER A 106 -16.24 7.94 13.91
C SER A 106 -16.61 8.58 12.57
N THR A 107 -17.89 8.52 12.19
CA THR A 107 -18.44 9.28 11.06
C THR A 107 -19.10 10.60 11.49
N TYR A 108 -19.24 10.80 12.81
CA TYR A 108 -19.58 12.10 13.39
C TYR A 108 -18.27 12.80 13.77
N HIS A 109 -18.15 14.06 13.40
CA HIS A 109 -16.96 14.87 13.65
C HIS A 109 -17.40 16.30 13.99
N ASP A 110 -16.58 17.01 14.75
CA ASP A 110 -16.66 18.46 14.96
C ASP A 110 -15.51 19.21 14.25
N CYS A 111 -14.70 18.48 13.48
CA CYS A 111 -13.58 19.04 12.76
C CYS A 111 -13.97 19.98 11.61
N SER A 112 -13.13 20.98 11.39
CA SER A 112 -13.11 21.79 10.18
C SER A 112 -11.92 21.42 9.29
N HIS A 113 -11.84 21.97 8.07
CA HIS A 113 -10.72 21.65 7.19
C HIS A 113 -9.35 22.14 7.68
N SER A 114 -9.27 22.97 8.73
CA SER A 114 -7.98 23.27 9.38
C SER A 114 -7.41 22.07 10.14
N GLU A 115 -8.18 20.99 10.29
CA GLU A 115 -7.83 19.75 10.98
C GLU A 115 -7.65 18.57 10.01
N ASP A 116 -7.67 18.82 8.70
CA ASP A 116 -7.42 17.78 7.71
C ASP A 116 -6.00 17.19 7.90
N VAL A 117 -5.88 15.88 7.93
CA VAL A 117 -4.59 15.21 8.08
C VAL A 117 -3.83 15.12 6.76
N ALA A 118 -2.51 15.24 6.84
CA ALA A 118 -1.57 14.91 5.80
C ALA A 118 -0.57 13.86 6.32
N VAL A 119 -0.14 12.96 5.44
CA VAL A 119 0.85 11.93 5.75
C VAL A 119 2.08 12.08 4.86
N THR A 120 3.20 11.59 5.36
CA THR A 120 4.44 11.40 4.61
C THR A 120 4.79 9.92 4.69
N CYS A 121 4.80 9.24 3.54
CA CYS A 121 5.21 7.85 3.41
C CYS A 121 6.70 7.74 3.16
N THR A 122 7.27 6.58 3.47
CA THR A 122 8.61 6.26 2.99
C THR A 122 8.58 6.26 1.47
N GLY A 123 9.62 6.82 0.84
CA GLY A 123 9.79 6.74 -0.62
C GLY A 123 10.04 5.31 -1.13
N ILE A 124 9.82 4.29 -0.30
CA ILE A 124 10.08 2.88 -0.53
C ILE A 124 8.75 2.19 -0.79
N THR A 125 8.66 1.48 -1.91
CA THR A 125 7.46 0.74 -2.28
C THR A 125 7.29 -0.50 -1.40
N ALA A 126 6.05 -0.88 -1.09
CA ALA A 126 5.75 -2.14 -0.38
C ALA A 126 6.02 -3.40 -1.23
N LYS A 127 6.75 -3.23 -2.34
CA LYS A 127 7.08 -4.27 -3.32
C LYS A 127 8.50 -4.08 -3.83
N CYS A 128 9.20 -5.19 -4.04
CA CYS A 128 10.45 -5.22 -4.78
C CYS A 128 10.21 -5.20 -6.29
N VAL A 129 11.25 -4.86 -7.06
CA VAL A 129 11.22 -4.98 -8.52
C VAL A 129 11.13 -6.45 -8.92
N ASN A 130 10.30 -6.78 -9.92
CA ASN A 130 10.23 -8.13 -10.47
C ASN A 130 11.63 -8.62 -10.90
N PRO A 131 12.15 -9.70 -10.31
CA PRO A 131 13.47 -10.20 -10.65
C PRO A 131 13.42 -10.91 -12.00
N THR A 132 14.27 -10.46 -12.93
CA THR A 132 14.42 -11.05 -14.26
C THR A 132 15.83 -11.63 -14.43
N PRO A 133 16.12 -12.81 -13.86
CA PRO A 133 17.44 -13.43 -13.96
C PRO A 133 17.75 -13.77 -15.43
N GLN A 134 18.88 -13.28 -15.93
CA GLN A 134 19.31 -13.58 -17.28
C GLN A 134 19.67 -15.07 -17.41
N PHE A 135 19.02 -15.79 -18.34
CA PHE A 135 19.17 -17.24 -18.53
C PHE A 135 18.79 -18.05 -17.27
N GLY A 136 17.81 -17.57 -16.53
CA GLY A 136 17.25 -18.22 -15.36
C GLY A 136 15.75 -18.01 -15.26
N SER A 137 15.17 -18.57 -14.21
CA SER A 137 13.75 -18.46 -13.90
C SER A 137 13.55 -18.30 -12.40
N VAL A 138 12.43 -17.70 -12.02
CA VAL A 138 11.94 -17.66 -10.65
C VAL A 138 10.74 -18.59 -10.49
N ASN A 139 10.57 -19.18 -9.30
CA ASN A 139 9.46 -20.10 -9.02
C ASN A 139 8.16 -19.40 -8.59
N ASP A 140 8.24 -18.13 -8.21
CA ASP A 140 7.13 -17.29 -7.73
C ASP A 140 7.34 -15.86 -8.24
N THR A 141 6.24 -15.12 -8.37
CA THR A 141 6.19 -13.72 -8.83
C THR A 141 5.77 -12.76 -7.73
N SER A 142 5.55 -13.23 -6.50
CA SER A 142 5.30 -12.35 -5.36
C SER A 142 6.49 -11.42 -5.15
N THR A 143 6.22 -10.12 -5.13
CA THR A 143 7.22 -9.08 -4.87
C THR A 143 6.96 -8.36 -3.56
N ASN A 144 5.99 -8.79 -2.76
CA ASN A 144 5.65 -8.08 -1.52
C ASN A 144 6.82 -8.16 -0.53
N VAL A 145 7.06 -7.12 0.26
CA VAL A 145 8.07 -7.18 1.31
C VAL A 145 7.84 -8.40 2.22
N GLY A 146 8.92 -9.11 2.54
CA GLY A 146 8.92 -10.40 3.26
C GLY A 146 8.74 -11.63 2.38
N SER A 147 8.33 -11.49 1.10
CA SER A 147 8.20 -12.62 0.18
C SER A 147 9.57 -13.24 -0.10
N SER A 148 9.62 -14.57 -0.16
CA SER A 148 10.83 -15.33 -0.51
C SER A 148 10.61 -16.07 -1.83
N ILE A 149 11.49 -15.89 -2.80
CA ILE A 149 11.42 -16.58 -4.09
C ILE A 149 12.71 -17.33 -4.37
N SER A 150 12.64 -18.38 -5.18
CA SER A 150 13.80 -19.18 -5.59
C SER A 150 14.24 -18.86 -7.02
N VAL A 151 15.55 -18.73 -7.22
CA VAL A 151 16.18 -18.49 -8.52
C VAL A 151 16.85 -19.77 -9.01
N ALA A 152 16.54 -20.15 -10.25
CA ALA A 152 17.14 -21.30 -10.92
C ALA A 152 17.75 -20.89 -12.26
N CYS A 153 18.74 -21.65 -12.73
CA CYS A 153 19.39 -21.42 -14.00
C CYS A 153 18.96 -22.43 -15.06
N GLU A 154 18.95 -21.98 -16.31
CA GLU A 154 18.77 -22.86 -17.47
C GLU A 154 19.86 -23.93 -17.55
N ARG A 155 19.57 -25.02 -18.27
CA ARG A 155 20.49 -26.15 -18.44
C ARG A 155 21.83 -25.69 -19.02
N GLY A 156 22.93 -26.21 -18.46
CA GLY A 156 24.29 -25.86 -18.88
C GLY A 156 24.87 -24.61 -18.21
N ARG A 157 24.14 -24.04 -17.24
CA ARG A 157 24.57 -22.92 -16.41
C ARG A 157 24.61 -23.30 -14.94
N ILE A 158 25.41 -22.56 -14.19
CA ILE A 158 25.52 -22.63 -12.74
C ILE A 158 25.02 -21.32 -12.14
N LEU A 159 24.26 -21.44 -11.05
CA LEU A 159 23.83 -20.31 -10.24
C LEU A 159 25.01 -19.78 -9.43
N VAL A 160 25.21 -18.46 -9.45
CA VAL A 160 26.18 -17.77 -8.61
C VAL A 160 25.42 -16.80 -7.70
N GLY A 161 25.57 -16.99 -6.39
CA GLY A 161 24.81 -16.28 -5.36
C GLY A 161 23.78 -17.19 -4.66
N ASP A 162 22.84 -16.58 -3.96
CA ASP A 162 21.81 -17.31 -3.22
C ASP A 162 20.74 -17.89 -4.14
N SER A 163 20.29 -19.11 -3.84
CA SER A 163 19.17 -19.74 -4.56
C SER A 163 17.81 -19.28 -4.09
N VAL A 164 17.74 -18.61 -2.93
CA VAL A 164 16.52 -18.01 -2.39
C VAL A 164 16.82 -16.56 -2.04
N ILE A 165 16.00 -15.64 -2.54
CA ILE A 165 16.10 -14.22 -2.25
C ILE A 165 14.81 -13.74 -1.57
N VAL A 166 14.95 -12.79 -0.64
CA VAL A 166 13.84 -12.25 0.15
C VAL A 166 13.66 -10.78 -0.19
N CYS A 167 12.42 -10.33 -0.39
CA CYS A 167 12.13 -8.92 -0.61
C CYS A 167 12.23 -8.18 0.71
N LYS A 168 13.16 -7.22 0.82
CA LYS A 168 13.41 -6.47 2.04
C LYS A 168 12.55 -5.20 2.10
N GLU A 169 12.48 -4.65 3.30
CA GLU A 169 11.79 -3.39 3.61
C GLU A 169 12.36 -2.18 2.86
N ASP A 170 13.56 -2.28 2.29
CA ASP A 170 14.19 -1.25 1.47
C ASP A 170 13.77 -1.30 -0.02
N GLY A 171 12.80 -2.15 -0.37
CA GLY A 171 12.32 -2.34 -1.74
C GLY A 171 13.28 -3.15 -2.62
N ASN A 172 14.35 -3.72 -2.06
CA ASN A 172 15.33 -4.54 -2.78
C ASN A 172 15.35 -5.98 -2.29
N TRP A 173 15.72 -6.89 -3.19
CA TRP A 173 15.99 -8.28 -2.84
C TRP A 173 17.26 -8.41 -1.97
N THR A 174 17.34 -9.45 -1.14
CA THR A 174 18.52 -9.74 -0.28
C THR A 174 19.81 -9.87 -1.07
N SER A 175 19.74 -10.41 -2.30
CA SER A 175 20.86 -10.49 -3.23
C SER A 175 20.38 -10.51 -4.67
N ALA A 176 21.31 -10.38 -5.63
CA ALA A 176 21.05 -10.41 -7.07
C ALA A 176 21.83 -11.56 -7.74
N PRO A 177 21.38 -12.83 -7.56
CA PRO A 177 22.06 -13.98 -8.13
C PRO A 177 21.95 -14.02 -9.66
N PHE A 178 22.92 -14.65 -10.32
CA PHE A 178 22.97 -14.72 -11.77
C PHE A 178 23.45 -16.08 -12.31
N CYS A 179 23.13 -16.34 -13.57
CA CYS A 179 23.42 -17.63 -14.22
C CYS A 179 24.59 -17.54 -15.19
N ARG A 180 25.67 -18.26 -14.89
CA ARG A 180 26.87 -18.31 -15.72
C ARG A 180 27.00 -19.66 -16.41
N LEU A 181 27.50 -19.69 -17.65
CA LEU A 181 27.83 -20.95 -18.33
C LEU A 181 28.80 -21.79 -17.49
N ILE A 182 28.57 -23.09 -17.43
CA ILE A 182 29.54 -24.03 -16.88
C ILE A 182 30.75 -24.00 -17.82
N GLY A 183 31.90 -23.50 -17.33
CA GLY A 183 33.12 -23.46 -18.12
C GLY A 183 33.47 -24.86 -18.64
N ASN A 184 33.97 -24.96 -19.87
CA ASN A 184 34.42 -26.23 -20.44
C ASN A 184 35.64 -26.77 -19.66
N ILE A 185 35.43 -27.50 -18.56
CA ILE A 185 36.52 -28.18 -17.83
C ILE A 185 36.95 -29.48 -18.54
N TYR A 186 36.37 -29.81 -19.71
CA TYR A 186 36.70 -31.02 -20.50
C TYR A 186 37.31 -30.76 -21.89
N ARG A 187 38.11 -29.69 -22.05
CA ARG A 187 39.04 -29.54 -23.20
C ARG A 187 40.50 -29.46 -22.74
N LYS A 188 40.97 -30.47 -22.00
CA LYS A 188 42.34 -30.95 -22.21
C LYS A 188 42.23 -32.29 -22.92
N GLN A 189 42.08 -32.22 -24.25
CA GLN A 189 42.33 -33.36 -25.10
C GLN A 189 43.80 -33.74 -24.95
N TYR A 190 44.03 -35.00 -24.56
CA TYR A 190 45.28 -35.71 -24.80
C TYR A 190 45.81 -35.41 -26.20
N ARG A 191 46.95 -34.75 -26.31
CA ARG A 191 47.95 -34.91 -27.37
C ARG A 191 49.32 -34.59 -26.81
#